data_AF-A0A7W0ETY2-F1
#
_entry.id   AF-A0A7W0ETY2-F1
#
_cell.length_a   1.000
_cell.length_b   1.000
_cell.length_c   1.000
_cell.angle_alpha   90.00
_cell.angle_beta   90.00
_cell.angle_gamma   90.00
#
_symmetry.space_group_name_H-M   'P 1'
#
loop_
_entity.id
_entity.type
_entity.pdbx_description
1 polymer ?
#
loop_
_entity_poly.entity_id
_entity_poly.type
_entity_poly.pdbx_seq_one_letter_code
_entity_poly.pdbx_strand_id
1 'polypeptide(L)'
;MLQLSKDPCRKEIKVPTGMVFNIQLHSTEDGPGIRTSIFMKGCSMRCPWCHNPEGIKASPELIWYDVRCIGAKDCIEACPETALTLTPEGIGIDRNLCNLCGKCEDACPAGALEVVGKRYSVDEIVSKALQDRVFYKRSGGGVTFSGGEVSLQADFVLAVMVHLKKEGIHMALDTCGGISWEKLQPLVSLADLVLYDIKSMDKLDHIQNTGVPLELVMENAKKISRMGKPMWVRTPVIPFFNDTEDNIRQTACFIRDSLPSVKRYDILAFNNTCGAKYSRLGLPWSYEEDELLPENEMIRLAEVARKEGLDYVHWAGMTKQNK
;
A
#
# COMPACT_ATOMS: atom_id res chain seq x y z
N MET A 1 -3.93 46.92 32.78
CA MET A 1 -3.66 46.18 31.53
C MET A 1 -2.42 45.35 31.74
N LEU A 2 -2.55 44.09 32.18
CA LEU A 2 -1.42 43.18 32.28
C LEU A 2 -1.15 42.60 30.88
N GLN A 3 0.00 42.96 30.31
CA GLN A 3 0.56 42.29 29.14
C GLN A 3 0.94 40.86 29.54
N LEU A 4 0.26 39.87 28.95
CA LEU A 4 0.67 38.48 29.00
C LEU A 4 1.97 38.32 28.20
N SER A 5 3.06 38.06 28.90
CA SER A 5 4.36 37.71 28.34
C SER A 5 4.25 36.43 27.51
N LYS A 6 4.63 36.50 26.23
CA LYS A 6 4.78 35.33 25.37
C LYS A 6 5.97 34.52 25.87
N ASP A 7 5.70 33.29 26.29
CA ASP A 7 6.67 32.31 26.76
C ASP A 7 7.65 31.94 25.61
N PRO A 8 8.97 32.21 25.75
CA PRO A 8 9.96 32.03 24.68
C PRO A 8 10.31 30.56 24.39
N CYS A 9 9.71 29.60 25.11
CA CYS A 9 10.05 28.17 25.00
C CYS A 9 9.09 27.33 24.13
N ARG A 10 8.08 27.94 23.48
CA ARG A 10 7.25 27.24 22.49
C ARG A 10 8.00 27.15 21.16
N LYS A 11 8.74 26.05 20.95
CA LYS A 11 9.10 25.61 19.60
C LYS A 11 7.80 25.49 18.79
N GLU A 12 7.71 26.16 17.65
CA GLU A 12 6.61 25.92 16.70
C GLU A 12 6.62 24.42 16.34
N ILE A 13 5.59 23.70 16.80
CA ILE A 13 5.41 22.30 16.46
C ILE A 13 4.97 22.30 14.99
N LYS A 14 5.92 22.06 14.09
CA LYS A 14 5.61 21.91 12.66
C LYS A 14 4.76 20.65 12.49
N VAL A 15 3.46 20.84 12.22
CA VAL A 15 2.55 19.73 11.94
C VAL A 15 3.07 19.01 10.68
N PRO A 16 3.28 17.68 10.73
CA PRO A 16 3.84 16.96 9.60
C PRO A 16 2.86 16.96 8.42
N THR A 17 3.40 16.86 7.21
CA THR A 17 2.63 16.60 5.99
C THR A 17 3.07 15.28 5.40
N GLY A 18 2.17 14.59 4.70
CA GLY A 18 2.42 13.28 4.10
C GLY A 18 2.18 13.27 2.60
N MET A 19 2.88 12.38 1.91
CA MET A 19 2.71 12.09 0.49
C MET A 19 1.79 10.90 0.31
N VAL A 20 0.60 11.13 -0.25
CA VAL A 20 -0.44 10.12 -0.47
C VAL A 20 -0.75 10.05 -1.96
N PHE A 21 -0.72 8.86 -2.54
CA PHE A 21 -1.01 8.69 -3.97
C PHE A 21 -2.46 8.33 -4.24
N ASN A 22 -3.17 7.74 -3.28
CA ASN A 22 -4.59 7.43 -3.43
C ASN A 22 -5.29 7.44 -2.07
N ILE A 23 -6.57 7.82 -2.05
CA ILE A 23 -7.47 7.67 -0.91
C ILE A 23 -8.70 6.98 -1.46
N GLN A 24 -8.84 5.70 -1.14
CA GLN A 24 -9.96 4.89 -1.61
C GLN A 24 -11.04 4.84 -0.54
N LEU A 25 -12.19 5.43 -0.84
CA LEU A 25 -13.39 5.33 -0.01
C LEU A 25 -14.07 3.97 -0.24
N HIS A 26 -14.80 3.50 0.77
CA HIS A 26 -15.62 2.29 0.71
C HIS A 26 -14.89 0.97 0.33
N SER A 27 -13.61 0.81 0.68
CA SER A 27 -12.87 -0.43 0.45
C SER A 27 -13.40 -1.59 1.31
N THR A 28 -13.50 -2.79 0.72
CA THR A 28 -13.90 -4.04 1.39
C THR A 28 -12.76 -5.05 1.55
N GLU A 29 -11.63 -4.81 0.87
CA GLU A 29 -10.52 -5.77 0.80
C GLU A 29 -9.39 -5.45 1.79
N ASP A 30 -9.35 -4.21 2.31
CA ASP A 30 -8.25 -3.70 3.12
C ASP A 30 -8.48 -3.87 4.64
N GLY A 31 -9.14 -4.95 5.05
CA GLY A 31 -9.46 -5.27 6.44
C GLY A 31 -10.94 -5.53 6.71
N PRO A 32 -11.37 -5.58 7.98
CA PRO A 32 -12.76 -5.86 8.31
C PRO A 32 -13.69 -4.68 8.00
N GLY A 33 -14.89 -4.99 7.53
CA GLY A 33 -15.94 -4.02 7.23
C GLY A 33 -15.62 -3.11 6.05
N ILE A 34 -16.38 -2.02 5.92
CA ILE A 34 -16.14 -0.97 4.93
C ILE A 34 -15.09 0.00 5.46
N ARG A 35 -14.06 0.32 4.66
CA ARG A 35 -12.92 1.10 5.11
C ARG A 35 -12.55 2.23 4.15
N THR A 36 -12.01 3.32 4.68
CA THR A 36 -11.21 4.25 3.86
C THR A 36 -9.76 3.83 3.90
N SER A 37 -9.18 3.53 2.74
CA SER A 37 -7.77 3.16 2.60
C SER A 37 -6.96 4.37 2.14
N ILE A 38 -5.95 4.73 2.92
CA ILE A 38 -5.03 5.84 2.65
C ILE A 38 -3.72 5.24 2.15
N PHE A 39 -3.43 5.41 0.86
CA PHE A 39 -2.27 4.81 0.22
C PHE A 39 -1.09 5.79 0.17
N MET A 40 -0.10 5.55 1.02
CA MET A 40 1.10 6.36 1.18
C MET A 40 2.12 6.11 0.06
N LYS A 41 2.86 7.15 -0.38
CA LYS A 41 4.04 6.99 -1.25
C LYS A 41 5.28 6.55 -0.48
N GLY A 42 6.19 5.90 -1.20
CA GLY A 42 7.44 5.33 -0.68
C GLY A 42 7.24 3.90 -0.20
N CYS A 43 8.06 2.97 -0.68
CA CYS A 43 8.12 1.60 -0.18
C CYS A 43 9.56 1.20 0.11
N SER A 44 9.79 0.40 1.16
CA SER A 44 11.10 -0.16 1.45
C SER A 44 11.43 -1.38 0.59
N MET A 45 10.42 -2.01 -0.03
CA MET A 45 10.57 -3.14 -0.93
C MET A 45 10.50 -2.74 -2.42
N ARG A 46 10.96 -3.63 -3.29
CA ARG A 46 10.96 -3.51 -4.76
C ARG A 46 10.37 -4.75 -5.44
N CYS A 47 9.29 -5.29 -4.88
CA CYS A 47 8.61 -6.48 -5.40
C CYS A 47 8.32 -6.32 -6.91
N PRO A 48 8.78 -7.23 -7.78
CA PRO A 48 8.56 -7.11 -9.22
C PRO A 48 7.08 -7.28 -9.60
N TRP A 49 6.27 -7.90 -8.72
CA TRP A 49 4.82 -8.06 -8.87
C TRP A 49 3.97 -6.97 -8.17
N CYS A 50 4.51 -5.77 -7.91
CA CYS A 50 3.81 -4.74 -7.15
C CYS A 50 2.55 -4.22 -7.89
N HIS A 51 1.35 -4.35 -7.30
CA HIS A 51 0.11 -3.85 -7.92
C HIS A 51 -0.07 -2.31 -7.81
N ASN A 52 0.81 -1.64 -7.07
CA ASN A 52 0.82 -0.20 -6.88
C ASN A 52 2.25 0.34 -7.14
N PRO A 53 2.80 0.23 -8.36
CA PRO A 53 4.13 0.73 -8.66
C PRO A 53 4.29 2.22 -8.36
N GLU A 54 3.22 3.00 -8.46
CA GLU A 54 3.14 4.40 -8.08
C GLU A 54 3.31 4.62 -6.56
N GLY A 55 3.26 3.58 -5.73
CA GLY A 55 3.55 3.64 -4.30
C GLY A 55 5.02 3.47 -3.97
N ILE A 56 5.86 3.02 -4.90
CA ILE A 56 7.25 2.63 -4.62
C ILE A 56 8.15 3.83 -4.38
N LYS A 57 8.13 4.82 -5.29
CA LYS A 57 8.92 6.05 -5.12
C LYS A 57 8.28 6.95 -4.07
N ALA A 58 9.11 7.58 -3.25
CA ALA A 58 8.64 8.56 -2.26
C ALA A 58 8.30 9.93 -2.89
N SER A 59 8.91 10.25 -4.04
CA SER A 59 8.63 11.47 -4.80
C SER A 59 7.35 11.35 -5.61
N PRO A 60 6.66 12.47 -5.91
CA PRO A 60 5.58 12.47 -6.88
C PRO A 60 6.05 12.06 -8.27
N GLU A 61 5.11 11.62 -9.11
CA GLU A 61 5.37 11.22 -10.48
C GLU A 61 4.22 11.69 -11.38
N LEU A 62 4.55 12.30 -12.52
CA LEU A 62 3.56 12.60 -13.55
C LEU A 62 3.22 11.33 -14.33
N ILE A 63 1.92 11.08 -14.47
CA ILE A 63 1.35 9.99 -15.27
C ILE A 63 0.35 10.53 -16.29
N TRP A 64 0.08 9.70 -17.30
CA TRP A 64 -0.91 9.96 -18.33
C TRP A 64 -1.93 8.81 -18.46
N TYR A 65 -3.21 9.11 -18.27
CA TYR A 65 -4.32 8.21 -18.52
C TYR A 65 -4.76 8.29 -19.98
N ASP A 66 -4.29 7.33 -20.76
CA ASP A 66 -4.68 7.07 -22.15
C ASP A 66 -6.19 7.13 -22.38
N VAL A 67 -6.97 6.39 -21.60
CA VAL A 67 -8.43 6.28 -21.74
C VAL A 67 -9.19 7.59 -21.47
N ARG A 68 -8.55 8.59 -20.86
CA ARG A 68 -9.15 9.91 -20.61
C ARG A 68 -8.75 10.94 -21.67
N CYS A 69 -7.67 10.70 -22.41
CA CYS A 69 -7.08 11.71 -23.27
C CYS A 69 -7.96 11.99 -24.51
N ILE A 70 -8.36 13.24 -24.70
CA ILE A 70 -9.14 13.69 -25.88
C ILE A 70 -8.26 14.37 -26.95
N GLY A 71 -6.93 14.38 -26.79
CA GLY A 71 -6.00 14.93 -27.77
C GLY A 71 -6.07 16.46 -27.93
N ALA A 72 -6.53 17.19 -26.91
CA ALA A 72 -6.70 18.65 -26.97
C ALA A 72 -5.37 19.45 -26.99
N LYS A 73 -4.28 18.84 -26.52
CA LYS A 73 -2.89 19.36 -26.52
C LYS A 73 -2.60 20.55 -25.60
N ASP A 74 -3.58 21.04 -24.83
CA ASP A 74 -3.40 22.11 -23.84
C ASP A 74 -2.26 21.80 -22.85
N CYS A 75 -2.10 20.53 -22.47
CA CYS A 75 -1.03 20.09 -21.59
C CYS A 75 0.38 20.33 -22.16
N ILE A 76 0.55 20.18 -23.48
CA ILE A 76 1.81 20.40 -24.18
C ILE A 76 2.11 21.89 -24.22
N GLU A 77 1.13 22.71 -24.61
CA GLU A 77 1.26 24.16 -24.69
C GLU A 77 1.54 24.79 -23.32
N ALA A 78 0.92 24.26 -22.26
CA ALA A 78 1.11 24.73 -20.90
C ALA A 78 2.44 24.29 -20.26
N CYS A 79 3.18 23.34 -20.85
CA CYS A 79 4.38 22.77 -20.26
C CYS A 79 5.59 23.72 -20.42
N PRO A 80 6.10 24.35 -19.34
CA PRO A 80 7.21 25.30 -19.45
C PRO A 80 8.55 24.61 -19.77
N GLU A 81 8.68 23.34 -19.41
CA GLU A 81 9.90 22.56 -19.59
C GLU A 81 9.96 21.84 -20.95
N THR A 82 8.93 21.99 -21.78
CA THR A 82 8.80 21.26 -23.07
C THR A 82 8.94 19.74 -22.91
N ALA A 83 8.51 19.20 -21.76
CA ALA A 83 8.68 17.79 -21.40
C ALA A 83 7.60 16.86 -21.98
N LEU A 84 6.62 17.39 -22.72
CA LEU A 84 5.49 16.63 -23.24
C LEU A 84 5.49 16.65 -24.77
N THR A 85 5.37 15.47 -25.37
CA THR A 85 5.29 15.30 -26.83
C THR A 85 4.09 14.43 -27.18
N LEU A 86 3.35 14.76 -28.24
CA LEU A 86 2.34 13.87 -28.80
C LEU A 86 3.01 12.88 -29.77
N THR A 87 2.93 11.59 -29.47
CA THR A 87 3.37 10.46 -30.31
C THR A 87 2.15 9.71 -30.86
N PRO A 88 2.33 8.77 -31.81
CA PRO A 88 1.24 7.90 -32.29
C PRO A 88 0.57 7.08 -31.17
N GLU A 89 1.32 6.75 -30.12
CA GLU A 89 0.87 5.99 -28.95
C GLU A 89 0.25 6.88 -27.86
N GLY A 90 0.34 8.21 -27.99
CA GLY A 90 -0.27 9.19 -27.10
C GLY A 90 0.70 10.21 -26.52
N ILE A 91 0.50 10.63 -25.27
CA ILE A 91 1.35 11.66 -24.66
C ILE A 91 2.62 11.02 -24.09
N GLY A 92 3.76 11.29 -24.73
CA GLY A 92 5.09 10.99 -24.22
C GLY A 92 5.54 12.02 -23.19
N ILE A 93 6.11 11.54 -22.07
CA ILE A 93 6.63 12.37 -20.98
C ILE A 93 8.14 12.18 -20.89
N ASP A 94 8.92 13.21 -21.20
CA ASP A 94 10.36 13.23 -20.93
C ASP A 94 10.58 13.49 -19.43
N ARG A 95 10.95 12.43 -18.72
CA ARG A 95 11.18 12.47 -17.27
C ARG A 95 12.45 13.22 -16.87
N ASN A 96 13.38 13.47 -17.79
CA ASN A 96 14.59 14.25 -17.52
C ASN A 96 14.33 15.76 -17.61
N LEU A 97 13.34 16.18 -18.41
CA LEU A 97 12.94 17.58 -18.53
C LEU A 97 11.84 17.96 -17.53
N CYS A 98 10.92 17.04 -17.22
CA CYS A 98 9.79 17.33 -16.34
C CYS A 98 10.23 17.64 -14.90
N ASN A 99 9.93 18.84 -14.42
CA ASN A 99 10.16 19.27 -13.03
C ASN A 99 8.96 19.09 -12.10
N LEU A 100 7.90 18.38 -12.55
CA LEU A 100 6.67 18.12 -11.79
C LEU A 100 5.92 19.39 -11.33
N CYS A 101 5.98 20.49 -12.09
CA CYS A 101 5.29 21.73 -11.73
C CYS A 101 3.75 21.67 -11.79
N GLY A 102 3.15 20.62 -12.35
CA GLY A 102 1.70 20.40 -12.36
C GLY A 102 0.89 21.21 -13.38
N LYS A 103 1.49 22.20 -14.07
CA LYS A 103 0.78 23.05 -15.05
C LYS A 103 0.05 22.26 -16.15
N CYS A 104 0.59 21.11 -16.53
CA CYS A 104 0.00 20.25 -17.54
C CYS A 104 -1.18 19.41 -17.01
N GLU A 105 -1.24 19.11 -15.71
CA GLU A 105 -2.43 18.56 -15.04
C GLU A 105 -3.52 19.63 -14.99
N ASP A 106 -3.20 20.85 -14.56
CA ASP A 106 -4.15 21.97 -14.46
C ASP A 106 -4.77 22.34 -15.82
N ALA A 107 -3.97 22.29 -16.88
CA ALA A 107 -4.42 22.61 -18.24
C ALA A 107 -5.20 21.48 -18.91
N CYS A 108 -5.20 20.25 -18.39
CA CYS A 108 -5.78 19.10 -19.08
C CYS A 108 -7.31 19.06 -18.91
N PRO A 109 -8.11 19.38 -19.94
CA PRO A 109 -9.57 19.46 -19.78
C PRO A 109 -10.23 18.13 -19.44
N ALA A 110 -9.59 17.02 -19.81
CA ALA A 110 -10.10 15.67 -19.56
C ALA A 110 -9.52 15.01 -18.29
N GLY A 111 -8.65 15.70 -17.53
CA GLY A 111 -7.97 15.11 -16.37
C GLY A 111 -7.14 13.86 -16.72
N ALA A 112 -6.54 13.87 -17.91
CA ALA A 112 -5.73 12.77 -18.42
C ALA A 112 -4.28 12.84 -17.95
N LEU A 113 -3.76 14.00 -17.53
CA LEU A 113 -2.48 14.10 -16.83
C LEU A 113 -2.72 14.29 -15.33
N GLU A 114 -1.91 13.61 -14.53
CA GLU A 114 -2.00 13.68 -13.07
C GLU A 114 -0.61 13.56 -12.44
N VAL A 115 -0.30 14.47 -11.50
CA VAL A 115 0.84 14.31 -10.60
C VAL A 115 0.41 13.41 -9.44
N VAL A 116 0.81 12.15 -9.51
CA VAL A 116 0.49 11.13 -8.50
C VAL A 116 1.45 11.23 -7.32
N GLY A 117 0.85 11.36 -6.13
CA GLY A 117 1.57 11.72 -4.91
C GLY A 117 1.29 13.17 -4.57
N LYS A 118 0.19 13.40 -3.88
CA LYS A 118 -0.21 14.72 -3.40
C LYS A 118 0.21 14.87 -1.94
N ARG A 119 0.66 16.07 -1.60
CA ARG A 119 1.00 16.41 -0.22
C ARG A 119 -0.26 16.78 0.52
N TYR A 120 -0.53 16.10 1.62
CA TYR A 120 -1.65 16.37 2.50
C TYR A 120 -1.18 16.78 3.90
N SER A 121 -1.92 17.70 4.49
CA SER A 121 -1.90 17.95 5.93
C SER A 121 -2.65 16.86 6.69
N VAL A 122 -2.43 16.81 8.00
CA VAL A 122 -3.14 15.89 8.91
C VAL A 122 -4.66 16.13 8.84
N ASP A 123 -5.07 17.40 8.89
CA ASP A 123 -6.49 17.77 8.91
C ASP A 123 -7.21 17.39 7.61
N GLU A 124 -6.55 17.50 6.46
CA GLU A 124 -7.14 17.09 5.18
C GLU A 124 -7.38 15.58 5.12
N ILE A 125 -6.42 14.76 5.58
CA ILE A 125 -6.60 13.30 5.63
C ILE A 125 -7.69 12.92 6.63
N VAL A 126 -7.68 13.49 7.83
CA VAL A 126 -8.71 13.23 8.85
C VAL A 126 -10.08 13.61 8.31
N SER A 127 -10.22 14.79 7.69
CA SER A 127 -11.46 15.25 7.08
C SER A 127 -11.98 14.28 6.03
N LYS A 128 -11.12 13.83 5.10
CA LYS A 128 -11.47 12.85 4.06
C LYS A 128 -11.87 11.50 4.67
N ALA A 129 -11.09 10.98 5.60
CA ALA A 129 -11.34 9.70 6.23
C ALA A 129 -12.64 9.67 7.05
N LEU A 130 -13.05 10.80 7.64
CA LEU A 130 -14.29 10.89 8.42
C LEU A 130 -15.56 11.02 7.57
N GLN A 131 -15.45 11.21 6.25
CA GLN A 131 -16.61 11.22 5.35
C GLN A 131 -17.39 9.89 5.42
N ASP A 132 -16.68 8.77 5.56
CA ASP A 132 -17.26 7.43 5.58
C ASP A 132 -17.62 6.94 6.99
N ARG A 133 -17.59 7.80 8.03
CA ARG A 133 -17.79 7.39 9.43
C ARG A 133 -19.09 6.62 9.69
N VAL A 134 -20.14 6.92 8.93
CA VAL A 134 -21.45 6.25 9.05
C VAL A 134 -21.35 4.80 8.58
N PHE A 135 -20.57 4.52 7.54
CA PHE A 135 -20.33 3.17 7.05
C PHE A 135 -19.53 2.36 8.07
N TYR A 136 -18.49 2.95 8.65
CA TYR A 136 -17.67 2.27 9.67
C TYR A 136 -18.51 1.78 10.84
N LYS A 137 -19.39 2.65 11.36
CA LYS A 137 -20.28 2.32 12.48
C LYS A 137 -21.23 1.15 12.17
N ARG A 138 -21.67 1.02 10.91
CA ARG A 138 -22.60 -0.04 10.49
C ARG A 138 -21.89 -1.36 10.19
N SER A 139 -20.70 -1.31 9.58
CA SER A 139 -19.99 -2.50 9.12
C SER A 139 -18.94 -3.02 10.12
N GLY A 140 -18.68 -2.31 11.22
CA GLY A 140 -17.50 -2.57 12.07
C GLY A 140 -16.18 -2.23 11.36
N GLY A 141 -16.23 -1.28 10.42
CA GLY A 141 -15.12 -0.88 9.56
C GLY A 141 -14.24 0.22 10.14
N GLY A 142 -13.56 0.99 9.30
CA GLY A 142 -12.72 2.10 9.77
C GLY A 142 -11.72 2.60 8.73
N VAL A 143 -10.50 2.89 9.16
CA VAL A 143 -9.44 3.42 8.26
C VAL A 143 -8.29 2.43 8.15
N THR A 144 -7.79 2.22 6.94
CA THR A 144 -6.56 1.45 6.70
C THR A 144 -5.47 2.37 6.17
N PHE A 145 -4.30 2.32 6.78
CA PHE A 145 -3.11 2.94 6.22
C PHE A 145 -2.37 1.87 5.42
N SER A 146 -2.20 2.09 4.11
CA SER A 146 -1.58 1.16 3.15
C SER A 146 -0.75 1.96 2.13
N GLY A 147 -0.53 1.43 0.91
CA GLY A 147 0.24 2.07 -0.15
C GLY A 147 1.55 1.37 -0.41
N GLY A 148 2.64 2.12 -0.29
CA GLY A 148 3.96 1.53 -0.09
C GLY A 148 4.15 1.08 1.36
N GLU A 149 5.27 1.42 1.97
CA GLU A 149 5.53 1.14 3.38
C GLU A 149 5.17 2.38 4.22
N VAL A 150 4.02 2.30 4.89
CA VAL A 150 3.42 3.37 5.70
C VAL A 150 4.42 3.96 6.70
N SER A 151 5.27 3.10 7.29
CA SER A 151 6.23 3.46 8.32
C SER A 151 7.38 4.35 7.81
N LEU A 152 7.54 4.51 6.49
CA LEU A 152 8.46 5.51 5.93
C LEU A 152 8.03 6.95 6.21
N GLN A 153 6.75 7.16 6.51
CA GLN A 153 6.16 8.46 6.85
C GLN A 153 5.56 8.46 8.26
N ALA A 154 6.20 7.74 9.20
CA ALA A 154 5.67 7.48 10.54
C ALA A 154 5.18 8.74 11.29
N ASP A 155 5.93 9.84 11.28
CA ASP A 155 5.54 11.06 12.00
C ASP A 155 4.18 11.62 11.53
N PHE A 156 3.97 11.62 10.21
CA PHE A 156 2.70 12.07 9.61
C PHE A 156 1.57 11.11 9.94
N VAL A 157 1.80 9.81 9.75
CA VAL A 157 0.78 8.78 9.95
C VAL A 157 0.37 8.73 11.43
N LEU A 158 1.33 8.81 12.36
CA LEU A 158 1.07 8.89 13.79
C LEU A 158 0.17 10.07 14.14
N ALA A 159 0.45 11.25 13.58
CA ALA A 159 -0.39 12.42 13.80
C ALA A 159 -1.83 12.14 13.36
N VAL A 160 -2.05 11.63 12.15
CA VAL A 160 -3.40 11.25 11.67
C VAL A 160 -4.05 10.20 12.59
N MET A 161 -3.32 9.14 12.96
CA MET A 161 -3.84 8.07 13.82
C MET A 161 -4.28 8.58 15.19
N VAL A 162 -3.53 9.52 15.80
CA VAL A 162 -3.91 10.13 17.08
C VAL A 162 -5.25 10.89 16.97
N HIS A 163 -5.48 11.60 15.86
CA HIS A 163 -6.75 12.27 15.62
C HIS A 163 -7.90 11.27 15.42
N LEU A 164 -7.70 10.26 14.58
CA LEU A 164 -8.71 9.21 14.34
C LEU A 164 -9.02 8.39 15.61
N LYS A 165 -8.04 8.17 16.49
CA LYS A 165 -8.25 7.48 17.77
C LYS A 165 -9.19 8.26 18.69
N LYS A 166 -9.10 9.59 18.72
CA LYS A 166 -10.00 10.46 19.49
C LYS A 166 -11.44 10.39 18.99
N GLU A 167 -11.61 10.17 17.69
CA GLU A 167 -12.91 9.95 17.04
C GLU A 167 -13.42 8.51 17.21
N GLY A 168 -12.69 7.63 17.90
CA GLY A 168 -13.07 6.24 18.13
C GLY A 168 -13.05 5.37 16.87
N ILE A 169 -12.27 5.76 15.85
CA ILE A 169 -12.20 5.03 14.57
C ILE A 169 -11.27 3.83 14.71
N HIS A 170 -11.73 2.66 14.26
CA HIS A 170 -10.89 1.46 14.19
C HIS A 170 -9.84 1.60 13.09
N MET A 171 -8.57 1.44 13.44
CA MET A 171 -7.45 1.61 12.51
C MET A 171 -6.76 0.28 12.22
N ALA A 172 -6.61 -0.02 10.93
CA ALA A 172 -5.75 -1.10 10.45
C ALA A 172 -4.45 -0.51 9.88
N LEU A 173 -3.33 -1.13 10.20
CA LEU A 173 -2.02 -0.83 9.62
C LEU A 173 -1.64 -1.94 8.65
N ASP A 174 -1.53 -1.61 7.37
CA ASP A 174 -1.05 -2.50 6.32
C ASP A 174 0.45 -2.25 6.10
N THR A 175 1.26 -3.28 6.30
CA THR A 175 2.73 -3.18 6.34
C THR A 175 3.40 -4.40 5.74
N CYS A 176 4.49 -4.16 5.01
CA CYS A 176 5.38 -5.23 4.54
C CYS A 176 6.41 -5.66 5.59
N GLY A 177 6.55 -4.88 6.67
CA GLY A 177 7.42 -5.20 7.80
C GLY A 177 8.91 -5.05 7.51
N GLY A 178 9.28 -4.66 6.31
CA GLY A 178 10.66 -4.47 5.86
C GLY A 178 11.26 -3.14 6.29
N ILE A 179 11.17 -2.77 7.56
CA ILE A 179 11.66 -1.49 8.09
C ILE A 179 12.16 -1.62 9.54
N SER A 180 12.95 -0.66 10.00
CA SER A 180 13.43 -0.59 11.39
C SER A 180 12.27 -0.56 12.40
N TRP A 181 12.40 -1.33 13.48
CA TRP A 181 11.36 -1.43 14.52
C TRP A 181 10.99 -0.08 15.13
N GLU A 182 11.96 0.83 15.25
CA GLU A 182 11.79 2.17 15.83
C GLU A 182 10.76 3.01 15.06
N LYS A 183 10.63 2.79 13.75
CA LYS A 183 9.64 3.48 12.90
C LYS A 183 8.28 2.80 12.92
N LEU A 184 8.27 1.47 13.00
CA LEU A 184 7.05 0.66 12.92
C LEU A 184 6.30 0.60 14.26
N GLN A 185 7.01 0.47 15.37
CA GLN A 185 6.45 0.22 16.71
C GLN A 185 5.43 1.28 17.18
N PRO A 186 5.65 2.60 16.97
CA PRO A 186 4.67 3.60 17.36
C PRO A 186 3.34 3.44 16.62
N LEU A 187 3.38 3.13 15.31
CA LEU A 187 2.19 2.92 14.48
C LEU A 187 1.43 1.67 14.94
N VAL A 188 2.15 0.57 15.12
CA VAL A 188 1.60 -0.70 15.63
C VAL A 188 0.92 -0.49 16.99
N SER A 189 1.49 0.36 17.84
CA SER A 189 0.93 0.63 19.18
C SER A 189 -0.45 1.27 19.12
N LEU A 190 -0.70 2.16 18.14
CA LEU A 190 -2.00 2.81 17.94
C LEU A 190 -2.98 1.99 17.10
N ALA A 191 -2.48 1.11 16.24
CA ALA A 191 -3.31 0.25 15.39
C ALA A 191 -4.13 -0.74 16.22
N ASP A 192 -5.36 -0.97 15.79
CA ASP A 192 -6.28 -1.98 16.35
C ASP A 192 -6.09 -3.35 15.67
N LEU A 193 -5.67 -3.33 14.40
CA LEU A 193 -5.36 -4.50 13.58
C LEU A 193 -4.09 -4.23 12.76
N VAL A 194 -3.26 -5.25 12.57
CA VAL A 194 -2.14 -5.20 11.61
C VAL A 194 -2.40 -6.20 10.48
N LEU A 195 -2.42 -5.71 9.23
CA LEU A 195 -2.35 -6.54 8.04
C LEU A 195 -0.87 -6.67 7.68
N TYR A 196 -0.35 -7.89 7.73
CA TYR A 196 1.09 -8.12 7.66
C TYR A 196 1.44 -9.05 6.51
N ASP A 197 2.26 -8.56 5.58
CA ASP A 197 2.67 -9.37 4.44
C ASP A 197 3.85 -10.29 4.79
N ILE A 198 3.71 -11.58 4.45
CA ILE A 198 4.83 -12.51 4.35
C ILE A 198 4.91 -12.94 2.89
N LYS A 199 6.03 -12.64 2.22
CA LYS A 199 6.12 -12.82 0.77
C LYS A 199 6.82 -14.11 0.37
N SER A 200 7.77 -14.61 1.16
CA SER A 200 8.42 -15.90 0.94
C SER A 200 9.13 -16.33 2.22
N MET A 201 9.34 -17.63 2.39
CA MET A 201 10.15 -18.22 3.45
C MET A 201 11.58 -18.55 3.00
N ASP A 202 11.88 -18.37 1.71
CA ASP A 202 13.24 -18.45 1.19
C ASP A 202 13.96 -17.11 1.36
N LYS A 203 15.10 -17.15 2.06
CA LYS A 203 15.88 -15.95 2.40
C LYS A 203 16.52 -15.30 1.18
N LEU A 204 17.05 -16.10 0.26
CA LEU A 204 17.76 -15.62 -0.92
C LEU A 204 16.76 -15.04 -1.92
N ASP A 205 15.68 -15.76 -2.18
CA ASP A 205 14.64 -15.27 -3.07
C ASP A 205 13.96 -14.02 -2.52
N HIS A 206 13.71 -13.96 -1.21
CA HIS A 206 13.10 -12.79 -0.59
C HIS A 206 13.97 -11.54 -0.77
N ILE A 207 15.27 -11.59 -0.44
CA ILE A 207 16.14 -10.41 -0.61
C ILE A 207 16.35 -10.05 -2.07
N GLN A 208 16.49 -11.04 -2.97
CA GLN A 208 16.67 -10.81 -4.40
C GLN A 208 15.46 -10.11 -5.04
N ASN A 209 14.24 -10.51 -4.67
CA ASN A 209 13.03 -9.98 -5.29
C ASN A 209 12.43 -8.76 -4.57
N THR A 210 12.66 -8.62 -3.27
CA THR A 210 12.08 -7.51 -2.50
C THR A 210 13.11 -6.43 -2.14
N GLY A 211 14.40 -6.75 -2.15
CA GLY A 211 15.48 -5.88 -1.66
C GLY A 211 15.60 -5.83 -0.14
N VAL A 212 14.82 -6.62 0.60
CA VAL A 212 14.78 -6.61 2.07
C VAL A 212 15.12 -7.99 2.64
N PRO A 213 15.96 -8.10 3.69
CA PRO A 213 16.22 -9.36 4.37
C PRO A 213 14.96 -9.95 5.02
N LEU A 214 14.70 -11.23 4.81
CA LEU A 214 13.55 -11.93 5.39
C LEU A 214 13.57 -11.91 6.93
N GLU A 215 14.74 -11.97 7.54
CA GLU A 215 14.90 -11.97 8.99
C GLU A 215 14.30 -10.72 9.64
N LEU A 216 14.46 -9.55 9.02
CA LEU A 216 13.88 -8.30 9.51
C LEU A 216 12.35 -8.37 9.53
N VAL A 217 11.76 -8.87 8.44
CA VAL A 217 10.31 -9.05 8.30
C VAL A 217 9.80 -10.07 9.33
N MET A 218 10.48 -11.19 9.52
CA MET A 218 10.08 -12.19 10.52
C MET A 218 10.24 -11.67 11.96
N GLU A 219 11.30 -10.91 12.25
CA GLU A 219 11.54 -10.36 13.58
C GLU A 219 10.49 -9.31 13.95
N ASN A 220 10.13 -8.42 13.01
CA ASN A 220 9.07 -7.45 13.22
C ASN A 220 7.70 -8.13 13.41
N ALA A 221 7.38 -9.17 12.64
CA ALA A 221 6.17 -9.96 12.84
C ALA A 221 6.09 -10.53 14.27
N LYS A 222 7.19 -11.13 14.75
CA LYS A 222 7.29 -11.66 16.12
C LYS A 222 7.13 -10.56 17.16
N LYS A 223 7.74 -9.38 16.97
CA LYS A 223 7.62 -8.24 17.90
C LYS A 223 6.18 -7.75 17.99
N ILE A 224 5.49 -7.59 16.86
CA ILE A 224 4.07 -7.22 16.81
C ILE A 224 3.22 -8.28 17.53
N SER A 225 3.49 -9.56 17.28
CA SER A 225 2.72 -10.63 17.90
C SER A 225 2.92 -10.71 19.42
N ARG A 226 4.14 -10.50 19.91
CA ARG A 226 4.44 -10.39 21.35
C ARG A 226 3.76 -9.22 22.04
N MET A 227 3.43 -8.15 21.30
CA MET A 227 2.60 -7.04 21.82
C MET A 227 1.13 -7.43 21.95
N GLY A 228 0.73 -8.65 21.55
CA GLY A 228 -0.66 -9.11 21.59
C GLY A 228 -1.56 -8.45 20.56
N LYS A 229 -0.98 -7.77 19.56
CA LYS A 229 -1.75 -7.06 18.52
C LYS A 229 -2.43 -8.07 17.60
N PRO A 230 -3.75 -7.95 17.35
CA PRO A 230 -4.42 -8.76 16.34
C PRO A 230 -3.73 -8.59 14.98
N MET A 231 -3.45 -9.72 14.33
CA MET A 231 -2.78 -9.73 13.02
C MET A 231 -3.59 -10.55 12.01
N TRP A 232 -3.68 -10.05 10.79
CA TRP A 232 -4.02 -10.83 9.61
C TRP A 232 -2.76 -10.95 8.77
N VAL A 233 -2.23 -12.17 8.66
CA VAL A 233 -1.08 -12.42 7.79
C VAL A 233 -1.58 -12.63 6.38
N ARG A 234 -0.87 -12.09 5.39
CA ARG A 234 -1.23 -12.21 3.98
C ARG A 234 -0.02 -12.64 3.16
N THR A 235 -0.22 -13.60 2.27
CA THR A 235 0.80 -14.09 1.34
C THR A 235 0.26 -14.03 -0.07
N PRO A 236 0.70 -13.07 -0.91
CA PRO A 236 0.43 -13.14 -2.34
C PRO A 236 1.19 -14.33 -2.94
N VAL A 237 0.49 -15.21 -3.62
CA VAL A 237 1.04 -16.38 -4.33
C VAL A 237 1.42 -15.95 -5.72
N ILE A 238 2.71 -15.87 -5.99
CA ILE A 238 3.32 -15.36 -7.22
C ILE A 238 3.94 -16.53 -7.98
N PRO A 239 3.58 -16.73 -9.26
CA PRO A 239 4.14 -17.77 -10.10
C PRO A 239 5.66 -17.75 -10.10
N PHE A 240 6.27 -18.93 -9.99
CA PHE A 240 7.73 -19.15 -10.03
C PHE A 240 8.54 -18.46 -8.91
N PHE A 241 7.89 -17.95 -7.87
CA PHE A 241 8.55 -17.30 -6.74
C PHE A 241 8.22 -17.99 -5.42
N ASN A 242 6.93 -18.12 -5.09
CA ASN A 242 6.51 -18.63 -3.78
C ASN A 242 5.26 -19.51 -3.85
N ASP A 243 4.90 -19.94 -5.07
CA ASP A 243 3.74 -20.75 -5.45
C ASP A 243 3.90 -22.25 -5.17
N THR A 244 4.88 -22.62 -4.35
CA THR A 244 5.13 -24.00 -3.95
C THR A 244 4.40 -24.35 -2.65
N GLU A 245 3.95 -25.60 -2.54
CA GLU A 245 3.40 -26.12 -1.28
C GLU A 245 4.40 -25.99 -0.13
N ASP A 246 5.69 -26.16 -0.41
CA ASP A 246 6.72 -26.08 0.62
C ASP A 246 6.84 -24.67 1.20
N ASN A 247 6.84 -23.63 0.37
CA ASN A 247 6.82 -22.26 0.86
C ASN A 247 5.56 -21.96 1.70
N ILE A 248 4.39 -22.42 1.26
CA ILE A 248 3.14 -22.24 2.02
C ILE A 248 3.18 -23.00 3.35
N ARG A 249 3.71 -24.22 3.36
CA ARG A 249 3.91 -25.03 4.58
C ARG A 249 4.83 -24.31 5.56
N GLN A 250 5.98 -23.83 5.09
CA GLN A 250 6.93 -23.09 5.93
C GLN A 250 6.30 -21.81 6.50
N THR A 251 5.50 -21.10 5.69
CA THR A 251 4.78 -19.90 6.13
C THR A 251 3.76 -20.26 7.22
N ALA A 252 2.99 -21.33 7.02
CA ALA A 252 2.00 -21.79 7.98
C ALA A 252 2.63 -22.22 9.31
N CYS A 253 3.72 -23.01 9.27
CA CYS A 253 4.50 -23.37 10.45
C CYS A 253 5.03 -22.13 11.18
N PHE A 254 5.55 -21.14 10.44
CA PHE A 254 6.01 -19.90 11.05
C PHE A 254 4.89 -19.15 11.78
N ILE A 255 3.72 -19.01 11.15
CA ILE A 255 2.55 -18.36 11.76
C ILE A 255 2.15 -19.10 13.04
N ARG A 256 1.97 -20.43 12.96
CA ARG A 256 1.59 -21.27 14.10
C ARG A 256 2.56 -21.16 15.27
N ASP A 257 3.85 -21.29 14.98
CA ASP A 257 4.88 -21.48 16.01
C ASP A 257 5.38 -20.15 16.58
N SER A 258 5.31 -19.06 15.81
CA SER A 258 5.92 -17.77 16.18
C SER A 258 4.93 -16.63 16.38
N LEU A 259 3.70 -16.71 15.86
CA LEU A 259 2.78 -15.56 15.79
C LEU A 259 1.41 -15.85 16.44
N PRO A 260 1.34 -16.09 17.78
CA PRO A 260 0.09 -16.47 18.47
C PRO A 260 -1.03 -15.42 18.42
N SER A 261 -0.72 -14.17 18.07
CA SER A 261 -1.71 -13.10 17.92
C SER A 261 -2.42 -13.08 16.56
N VAL A 262 -1.98 -13.91 15.61
CA VAL A 262 -2.60 -14.01 14.28
C VAL A 262 -4.00 -14.59 14.42
N LYS A 263 -4.96 -13.95 13.75
CA LYS A 263 -6.37 -14.32 13.75
C LYS A 263 -6.88 -14.79 12.38
N ARG A 264 -6.10 -14.56 11.34
CA ARG A 264 -6.45 -14.84 9.96
C ARG A 264 -5.17 -14.98 9.14
N TYR A 265 -5.15 -15.96 8.24
CA TYR A 265 -4.11 -16.10 7.22
C TYR A 265 -4.76 -16.08 5.84
N ASP A 266 -4.46 -15.05 5.04
CA ASP A 266 -4.96 -14.90 3.67
C ASP A 266 -3.89 -15.30 2.65
N ILE A 267 -4.25 -16.24 1.78
CA ILE A 267 -3.47 -16.62 0.61
C ILE A 267 -4.08 -15.90 -0.60
N LEU A 268 -3.34 -14.97 -1.19
CA LEU A 268 -3.88 -14.07 -2.23
C LEU A 268 -3.41 -14.52 -3.61
N ALA A 269 -4.34 -14.83 -4.51
CA ALA A 269 -4.01 -15.23 -5.87
C ALA A 269 -3.38 -14.07 -6.65
N PHE A 270 -2.28 -14.36 -7.34
CA PHE A 270 -1.69 -13.44 -8.31
C PHE A 270 -2.68 -13.05 -9.41
N ASN A 271 -2.58 -11.80 -9.87
CA ASN A 271 -3.18 -11.39 -11.13
C ASN A 271 -2.31 -10.35 -11.84
N ASN A 272 -2.35 -10.36 -13.17
CA ASN A 272 -1.54 -9.50 -14.02
C ASN A 272 -2.22 -8.17 -14.41
N THR A 273 -3.30 -7.77 -13.71
CA THR A 273 -4.17 -6.65 -14.14
C THR A 273 -3.58 -5.25 -13.92
N CYS A 274 -2.43 -5.14 -13.25
CA CYS A 274 -1.82 -3.85 -12.92
C CYS A 274 -0.93 -3.27 -14.04
N GLY A 275 -0.77 -3.94 -15.18
CA GLY A 275 0.10 -3.51 -16.29
C GLY A 275 -0.13 -2.06 -16.76
N ALA A 276 -1.39 -1.60 -16.78
CA ALA A 276 -1.70 -0.21 -17.14
C ALA A 276 -1.03 0.82 -16.19
N LYS A 277 -0.82 0.49 -14.91
CA LYS A 277 -0.13 1.37 -13.96
C LYS A 277 1.37 1.47 -14.25
N TYR A 278 1.99 0.37 -14.65
CA TYR A 278 3.39 0.34 -15.07
C TYR A 278 3.59 1.16 -16.36
N SER A 279 2.73 0.95 -17.36
CA SER A 279 2.73 1.72 -18.62
C SER A 279 2.62 3.23 -18.36
N ARG A 280 1.70 3.67 -17.49
CA ARG A 280 1.54 5.07 -17.05
C ARG A 280 2.80 5.68 -16.43
N LEU A 281 3.63 4.85 -15.81
CA LEU A 281 4.91 5.25 -15.21
C LEU A 281 6.09 5.10 -16.17
N GLY A 282 5.87 4.58 -17.39
CA GLY A 282 6.95 4.24 -18.32
C GLY A 282 7.87 3.16 -17.77
N LEU A 283 7.31 2.23 -16.99
CA LEU A 283 8.04 1.10 -16.39
C LEU A 283 7.67 -0.21 -17.11
N PRO A 284 8.60 -1.15 -17.24
CA PRO A 284 8.29 -2.48 -17.74
C PRO A 284 7.46 -3.27 -16.71
N TRP A 285 6.51 -4.06 -17.19
CA TRP A 285 5.75 -5.02 -16.39
C TRP A 285 6.19 -6.44 -16.76
N SER A 286 6.96 -7.09 -15.89
CA SER A 286 7.57 -8.39 -16.19
C SER A 286 6.59 -9.56 -16.21
N TYR A 287 5.38 -9.38 -15.66
CA TYR A 287 4.36 -10.44 -15.57
C TYR A 287 3.18 -10.21 -16.53
N GLU A 288 3.42 -9.59 -17.69
CA GLU A 288 2.36 -9.30 -18.67
C GLU A 288 1.77 -10.60 -19.23
N GLU A 289 2.63 -11.57 -19.55
CA GLU A 289 2.28 -12.85 -20.16
C GLU A 289 1.92 -13.95 -19.14
N ASP A 290 2.10 -13.69 -17.84
CA ASP A 290 1.79 -14.67 -16.80
C ASP A 290 0.28 -14.83 -16.60
N GLU A 291 -0.18 -16.08 -16.55
CA GLU A 291 -1.60 -16.39 -16.38
C GLU A 291 -2.05 -16.29 -14.91
N LEU A 292 -3.37 -16.12 -14.72
CA LEU A 292 -3.99 -16.28 -13.40
C LEU A 292 -3.80 -17.69 -12.88
N LEU A 293 -3.57 -17.83 -11.58
CA LEU A 293 -3.49 -19.14 -10.93
C LEU A 293 -4.83 -19.88 -11.05
N PRO A 294 -4.82 -21.20 -11.32
CA PRO A 294 -6.03 -22.01 -11.28
C PRO A 294 -6.68 -22.01 -9.90
N GLU A 295 -8.02 -22.05 -9.87
CA GLU A 295 -8.76 -22.07 -8.60
C GLU A 295 -8.44 -23.31 -7.74
N ASN A 296 -8.31 -24.48 -8.37
CA ASN A 296 -7.95 -25.72 -7.68
C ASN A 296 -6.57 -25.64 -7.03
N GLU A 297 -5.65 -24.88 -7.62
CA GLU A 297 -4.32 -24.66 -7.05
C GLU A 297 -4.41 -23.80 -5.78
N MET A 298 -5.19 -22.72 -5.79
CA MET A 298 -5.41 -21.90 -4.60
C MET A 298 -6.10 -22.69 -3.46
N ILE A 299 -7.07 -23.54 -3.80
CA ILE A 299 -7.70 -24.46 -2.84
C ILE A 299 -6.66 -25.40 -2.24
N ARG A 300 -5.83 -26.03 -3.09
CA ARG A 300 -4.76 -26.95 -2.66
C ARG A 300 -3.77 -26.27 -1.71
N LEU A 301 -3.26 -25.09 -2.05
CA LEU A 301 -2.33 -24.33 -1.21
C LEU A 301 -2.96 -23.95 0.14
N ALA A 302 -4.24 -23.54 0.15
CA ALA A 302 -4.96 -23.28 1.38
C ALA A 302 -5.11 -24.54 2.26
N GLU A 303 -5.36 -25.71 1.66
CA GLU A 303 -5.39 -26.98 2.39
C GLU A 303 -4.02 -27.36 2.97
N VAL A 304 -2.92 -27.09 2.27
CA VAL A 304 -1.56 -27.30 2.80
C VAL A 304 -1.38 -26.49 4.09
N ALA A 305 -1.72 -25.20 4.09
CA ALA A 305 -1.63 -24.38 5.29
C ALA A 305 -2.54 -24.88 6.43
N ARG A 306 -3.75 -25.37 6.11
CA ARG A 306 -4.67 -25.93 7.12
C ARG A 306 -4.15 -27.22 7.74
N LYS A 307 -3.50 -28.10 6.96
CA LYS A 307 -2.90 -29.35 7.45
C LYS A 307 -1.78 -29.09 8.47
N GLU A 308 -1.17 -27.92 8.44
CA GLU A 308 -0.19 -27.48 9.45
C GLU A 308 -0.84 -26.96 10.75
N GLY A 309 -2.17 -27.01 10.89
CA GLY A 309 -2.86 -26.64 12.13
C GLY A 309 -3.31 -25.19 12.21
N LEU A 310 -3.46 -24.51 11.06
CA LEU A 310 -4.10 -23.20 10.96
C LEU A 310 -5.57 -23.35 10.55
N ASP A 311 -6.50 -23.17 11.48
CA ASP A 311 -7.94 -23.30 11.19
C ASP A 311 -8.58 -22.04 10.55
N TYR A 312 -7.81 -20.96 10.45
CA TYR A 312 -8.24 -19.62 10.00
C TYR A 312 -7.58 -19.20 8.68
N VAL A 313 -7.43 -20.17 7.76
CA VAL A 313 -6.87 -19.95 6.42
C VAL A 313 -7.98 -19.63 5.42
N HIS A 314 -7.80 -18.51 4.72
CA HIS A 314 -8.66 -18.06 3.64
C HIS A 314 -7.82 -17.89 2.37
N TRP A 315 -8.43 -18.06 1.21
CA TRP A 315 -7.83 -17.62 -0.04
C TRP A 315 -8.78 -16.67 -0.76
N ALA A 316 -8.22 -15.73 -1.51
CA ALA A 316 -8.97 -14.73 -2.25
C ALA A 316 -8.20 -14.30 -3.51
N GLY A 317 -8.87 -13.60 -4.43
CA GLY A 317 -8.28 -13.07 -5.65
C GLY A 317 -8.85 -13.71 -6.91
N MET A 318 -8.52 -13.12 -8.05
CA MET A 318 -8.97 -13.60 -9.36
C MET A 318 -8.20 -14.87 -9.73
N THR A 319 -8.93 -15.89 -10.18
CA THR A 319 -8.37 -17.17 -10.63
C THR A 319 -8.84 -17.49 -12.03
N LYS A 320 -8.08 -18.35 -12.73
CA LYS A 320 -8.54 -18.93 -13.98
C LYS A 320 -9.61 -19.98 -13.67
N GLN A 321 -10.80 -19.82 -14.24
CA GLN A 321 -11.85 -20.85 -14.14
C GLN A 321 -11.38 -22.13 -14.84
N ASN A 322 -11.58 -23.26 -14.19
CA ASN A 322 -11.31 -24.56 -14.81
C ASN A 322 -12.25 -24.74 -16.01
N LYS A 323 -11.68 -25.03 -17.19
CA LYS A 323 -12.45 -25.50 -18.35
C LYS A 323 -12.80 -26.98 -18.17
#